data_AF-A0A8J4YRN7-F1
#
_entry.id   AF-A0A8J4YRN7-F1
#
_cell.length_a   1.000
_cell.length_b   1.000
_cell.length_c   1.000
_cell.angle_alpha   90.00
_cell.angle_beta   90.00
_cell.angle_gamma   90.00
#
_symmetry.space_group_name_H-M   'P 1'
#
loop_
_entity.id
_entity.type
_entity.pdbx_description
1 polymer ?
#
loop_
_entity_poly.entity_id
_entity_poly.type
_entity_poly.pdbx_seq_one_letter_code
_entity_poly.pdbx_strand_id
1 'polypeptide(L)'
;MHVCLGQVECGEYQVPSYCASDKINRFAYGFRGGQEKIAFPLDTLFNSNAIVASALHLALINTVPILQTARERRNLEKRCRGHCDLIFACLRTLGTLEHRTFLEVAHAHQSSFVFAITTYTAGTLGLPPSPHSGELSVFSVENIICVH
;
A
#
# COMPACT_ATOMS: atom_id res chain seq x y z
N MET A 1 9.44 -8.78 11.38
CA MET A 1 8.23 -7.95 11.59
C MET A 1 7.24 -8.78 12.38
N HIS A 2 6.81 -8.32 13.55
CA HIS A 2 5.77 -9.00 14.34
C HIS A 2 4.48 -8.18 14.23
N VAL A 3 3.41 -8.81 13.76
CA VAL A 3 2.08 -8.24 13.72
C VAL A 3 1.24 -8.96 14.76
N CYS A 4 0.60 -8.20 15.64
CA CYS A 4 -0.34 -8.73 16.60
C CYS A 4 -1.75 -8.36 16.16
N LEU A 5 -2.66 -9.33 16.21
CA LEU A 5 -4.08 -9.11 15.99
C LEU A 5 -4.76 -9.14 17.35
N GLY A 6 -5.69 -8.21 17.56
CA GLY A 6 -6.45 -8.10 18.79
C GLY A 6 -7.89 -7.71 18.48
N GLN A 7 -8.81 -8.23 19.28
CA GLN A 7 -10.20 -7.82 19.31
C GLN A 7 -10.41 -6.95 20.54
N VAL A 8 -11.15 -5.86 20.39
CA VAL A 8 -11.46 -4.92 21.49
C VAL A 8 -12.96 -4.90 21.71
N GLU A 9 -13.38 -5.13 22.95
CA GLU A 9 -14.77 -4.96 23.37
C GLU A 9 -15.00 -3.52 23.81
N CYS A 10 -15.61 -2.72 22.93
CA CYS A 10 -15.82 -1.28 23.14
C CYS A 10 -16.79 -0.92 24.29
N GLY A 11 -17.42 -1.90 24.94
CA GLY A 11 -18.35 -1.69 26.06
C GLY A 11 -17.69 -1.63 27.45
N GLU A 12 -16.46 -2.13 27.60
CA GLU A 12 -15.83 -2.31 28.92
C GLU A 12 -14.84 -1.20 29.32
N TYR A 13 -14.36 -0.38 28.37
CA TYR A 13 -13.25 0.56 28.60
C TYR A 13 -13.59 1.99 28.19
N GLN A 14 -12.90 2.98 28.79
CA GLN A 14 -13.04 4.39 28.43
C GLN A 14 -12.73 4.57 26.94
N VAL A 15 -13.77 4.93 26.20
CA VAL A 15 -13.93 4.70 24.76
C VAL A 15 -12.97 5.59 23.96
N PRO A 16 -11.93 5.03 23.31
CA PRO A 16 -11.12 5.76 22.34
C PRO A 16 -11.97 6.14 21.12
N SER A 17 -11.55 7.13 20.34
CA SER A 17 -12.31 7.63 19.17
C SER A 17 -12.67 6.58 18.10
N TYR A 18 -12.00 5.42 18.13
CA TYR A 18 -12.24 4.27 17.26
C TYR A 18 -13.36 3.33 17.73
N CYS A 19 -13.84 3.48 18.98
CA CYS A 19 -14.97 2.73 19.52
C CYS A 19 -16.30 3.51 19.46
N ALA A 20 -16.36 4.61 18.69
CA ALA A 20 -17.61 5.33 18.43
C ALA A 20 -18.62 4.44 17.70
N SER A 21 -19.91 4.57 18.03
CA SER A 21 -20.97 3.65 17.57
C SER A 21 -21.11 3.56 16.04
N ASP A 22 -20.78 4.62 15.32
CA ASP A 22 -20.77 4.68 13.86
C ASP A 22 -19.57 3.94 13.22
N LYS A 23 -18.59 3.52 14.04
CA LYS A 23 -17.34 2.86 13.61
C LYS A 23 -17.21 1.41 14.08
N ILE A 24 -17.95 1.02 15.12
CA ILE A 24 -18.01 -0.37 15.61
C ILE A 24 -18.41 -1.30 14.46
N ASN A 25 -17.71 -2.43 14.34
CA ASN A 25 -17.93 -3.45 13.29
C ASN A 25 -17.83 -2.92 11.85
N ARG A 26 -17.19 -1.76 11.64
CA ARG A 26 -16.95 -1.20 10.31
C ARG A 26 -15.48 -1.04 9.97
N PHE A 27 -14.62 -0.90 10.96
CA PHE A 27 -13.20 -0.67 10.75
C PHE A 27 -12.32 -1.59 11.59
N ALA A 28 -11.18 -1.98 11.03
CA ALA A 28 -10.02 -2.46 11.76
C ALA A 28 -8.98 -1.35 11.84
N TYR A 29 -8.34 -1.18 12.99
CA TYR A 29 -7.42 -0.09 13.23
C TYR A 29 -5.97 -0.58 13.29
N GLY A 30 -5.10 0.07 12.54
CA GLY A 30 -3.68 -0.21 12.48
C GLY A 30 -2.89 0.70 13.41
N PHE A 31 -2.17 0.11 14.37
CA PHE A 31 -1.34 0.84 15.34
C PHE A 31 0.14 0.56 15.10
N ARG A 32 0.98 1.58 15.31
CA ARG A 32 2.44 1.45 15.33
C ARG A 32 3.02 2.32 16.43
N GLY A 33 3.78 1.71 17.34
CA GLY A 33 4.35 2.41 18.50
C GLY A 33 3.27 3.00 19.42
N GLY A 34 2.14 2.30 19.58
CA GLY A 34 1.00 2.74 20.39
C GLY A 34 0.12 3.84 19.77
N GLN A 35 0.48 4.35 18.58
CA GLN A 35 -0.29 5.38 17.88
C GLN A 35 -1.10 4.76 16.74
N GLU A 36 -2.37 5.16 16.62
CA GLU A 36 -3.18 4.86 15.44
C GLU A 36 -2.53 5.50 14.20
N LYS A 37 -2.41 4.72 13.13
CA LYS A 37 -1.83 5.18 11.86
C LYS A 37 -2.83 5.14 10.70
N ILE A 38 -3.74 4.19 10.73
CA ILE A 38 -4.69 3.97 9.64
C ILE A 38 -5.90 3.19 10.14
N ALA A 39 -7.05 3.46 9.54
CA ALA A 39 -8.28 2.68 9.71
C ALA A 39 -8.61 2.00 8.38
N PHE A 40 -8.82 0.69 8.42
CA PHE A 40 -9.21 -0.13 7.28
C PHE A 40 -10.70 -0.46 7.38
N PRO A 41 -11.53 -0.07 6.41
CA PRO A 41 -12.89 -0.57 6.32
C PRO A 41 -12.90 -2.11 6.27
N LEU A 42 -13.73 -2.78 7.08
CA LEU A 42 -13.73 -4.24 7.18
C LEU A 42 -14.12 -4.94 5.89
N ASP A 43 -14.95 -4.31 5.06
CA ASP A 43 -15.29 -4.79 3.70
C ASP A 43 -14.08 -4.85 2.77
N THR A 44 -13.03 -4.06 3.03
CA THR A 44 -11.75 -4.16 2.30
C THR A 44 -10.85 -5.30 2.79
N LEU A 45 -11.13 -5.90 3.95
CA LEU A 45 -10.38 -7.02 4.54
C LEU A 45 -11.04 -8.38 4.27
N PHE A 46 -11.53 -8.58 3.05
CA PHE A 46 -12.42 -9.68 2.67
C PHE A 46 -11.73 -11.04 2.48
N ASN A 47 -10.40 -11.10 2.38
CA ASN A 47 -9.66 -12.35 2.27
C ASN A 47 -8.23 -12.25 2.85
N SER A 48 -7.51 -13.37 2.87
CA SER A 48 -6.14 -13.44 3.40
C SER A 48 -5.15 -12.51 2.67
N ASN A 49 -5.28 -12.34 1.36
CA ASN A 49 -4.41 -11.43 0.61
C ASN A 49 -4.64 -9.98 1.00
N ALA A 50 -5.90 -9.57 1.16
CA ALA A 50 -6.26 -8.24 1.58
C ALA A 50 -5.80 -7.95 3.02
N ILE A 51 -5.97 -8.90 3.93
CA ILE A 51 -5.51 -8.79 5.32
C ILE A 51 -3.98 -8.65 5.38
N VAL A 52 -3.24 -9.54 4.71
CA VAL A 52 -1.77 -9.50 4.71
C VAL A 52 -1.25 -8.23 4.04
N ALA A 53 -1.84 -7.84 2.89
CA ALA A 53 -1.45 -6.61 2.22
C ALA A 53 -1.71 -5.36 3.07
N SER A 54 -2.84 -5.28 3.77
CA SER A 54 -3.15 -4.17 4.69
C SER A 54 -2.18 -4.12 5.87
N ALA A 55 -1.82 -5.28 6.43
CA ALA A 55 -0.82 -5.36 7.50
C ALA A 55 0.58 -4.92 7.04
N LEU A 56 1.00 -5.35 5.84
CA LEU A 56 2.24 -4.89 5.21
C LEU A 56 2.19 -3.40 4.90
N HIS A 57 1.06 -2.89 4.42
CA HIS A 57 0.87 -1.49 4.12
C HIS A 57 1.04 -0.64 5.38
N LEU A 58 0.46 -1.04 6.52
CA LEU A 58 0.69 -0.39 7.81
C LEU A 58 2.19 -0.38 8.19
N ALA A 59 2.89 -1.49 7.98
CA ALA A 59 4.32 -1.58 8.28
C ALA A 59 5.18 -0.67 7.38
N LEU A 60 4.74 -0.49 6.12
CA LEU A 60 5.44 0.23 5.06
C LEU A 60 4.85 1.62 4.79
N ILE A 61 3.93 2.12 5.61
CA ILE A 61 3.16 3.35 5.35
C ILE A 61 4.05 4.59 5.13
N ASN A 62 5.24 4.60 5.71
CA ASN A 62 6.22 5.68 5.58
C ASN A 62 7.26 5.45 4.48
N THR A 63 7.33 4.26 3.89
CA THR A 63 8.37 3.86 2.93
C THR A 63 7.82 3.57 1.53
N VAL A 64 6.56 3.15 1.41
CA VAL A 64 5.90 2.84 0.13
C VAL A 64 4.65 3.72 -0.04
N PRO A 65 4.79 4.93 -0.61
CA PRO A 65 3.65 5.83 -0.80
C PRO A 65 2.67 5.33 -1.88
N ILE A 66 1.38 5.60 -1.67
CA ILE A 66 0.33 5.48 -2.69
C ILE A 66 0.15 6.83 -3.39
N LEU A 67 0.69 6.94 -4.59
CA LEU A 67 0.67 8.14 -5.41
C LEU A 67 -0.68 8.24 -6.13
N GLN A 68 -1.33 9.40 -6.02
CA GLN A 68 -2.64 9.67 -6.61
C GLN A 68 -2.52 10.32 -7.99
N THR A 69 -1.42 11.03 -8.25
CA THR A 69 -1.25 11.84 -9.46
C THR A 69 0.10 11.59 -10.16
N ALA A 70 0.14 11.76 -11.49
CA ALA A 70 1.41 11.74 -12.22
C ALA A 70 2.37 12.83 -11.76
N ARG A 71 1.87 13.93 -11.16
CA ARG A 71 2.72 14.96 -10.56
C ARG A 71 3.48 14.42 -9.36
N GLU A 72 2.81 13.72 -8.45
CA GLU A 72 3.45 13.09 -7.29
C GLU A 72 4.51 12.06 -7.73
N ARG A 73 4.19 11.23 -8.72
CA ARG A 73 5.14 10.30 -9.34
C ARG A 73 6.36 11.02 -9.89
N ARG A 74 6.17 12.00 -10.77
CA ARG A 74 7.28 12.77 -11.36
C ARG A 74 8.13 13.48 -10.30
N ASN A 75 7.52 13.95 -9.22
CA ASN A 75 8.25 14.54 -8.11
C ASN A 75 9.11 13.50 -7.38
N LEU A 76 8.61 12.27 -7.19
CA LEU A 76 9.39 11.17 -6.63
C LEU A 76 10.54 10.75 -7.56
N GLU A 77 10.28 10.62 -8.86
CA GLU A 77 11.32 10.33 -9.87
C GLU A 77 12.43 11.37 -9.88
N LYS A 78 12.08 12.65 -9.84
CA LYS A 78 13.06 13.75 -9.78
C LYS A 78 13.93 13.67 -8.54
N ARG A 79 13.37 13.27 -7.39
CA ARG A 79 14.15 13.06 -6.16
C ARG A 79 15.07 11.85 -6.25
N CYS A 80 14.67 10.80 -6.95
CA CYS A 80 15.49 9.61 -7.12
C CYS A 80 16.56 9.71 -8.21
N ARG A 81 16.42 10.64 -9.17
CA ARG A 81 17.37 10.78 -10.27
C ARG A 81 18.81 10.91 -9.78
N GLY A 82 19.66 9.95 -10.17
CA GLY A 82 21.07 9.89 -9.79
C GLY A 82 21.34 9.49 -8.34
N HIS A 83 20.31 9.08 -7.59
CA HIS A 83 20.40 8.81 -6.15
C HIS A 83 19.75 7.50 -5.71
N CYS A 84 18.69 7.05 -6.38
CA CYS A 84 18.01 5.79 -6.08
C CYS A 84 17.34 5.18 -7.31
N ASP A 85 17.20 3.85 -7.25
CA ASP A 85 16.37 3.09 -8.18
C ASP A 85 14.93 3.04 -7.67
N LEU A 86 13.99 3.48 -8.51
CA LEU A 86 12.57 3.57 -8.17
C LEU A 86 11.77 2.46 -8.87
N ILE A 87 11.14 1.60 -8.08
CA ILE A 87 10.19 0.59 -8.54
C ILE A 87 8.77 1.15 -8.35
N PHE A 88 8.06 1.33 -9.46
CA PHE A 88 6.71 1.88 -9.48
C PHE A 88 5.71 0.87 -10.06
N ALA A 89 4.59 0.66 -9.38
CA ALA A 89 3.52 -0.20 -9.86
C ALA A 89 2.17 0.53 -9.94
N CYS A 90 1.43 0.28 -11.02
CA CYS A 90 0.03 0.65 -11.15
C CYS A 90 -0.82 -0.59 -10.90
N LEU A 91 -1.53 -0.62 -9.78
CA LEU A 91 -2.37 -1.74 -9.37
C LEU A 91 -3.83 -1.43 -9.68
N ARG A 92 -4.59 -2.41 -10.16
CA ARG A 92 -6.02 -2.21 -10.44
C ARG A 92 -6.83 -1.91 -9.17
N THR A 93 -6.51 -2.62 -8.09
CA THR A 93 -7.14 -2.42 -6.80
C THR A 93 -6.21 -2.87 -5.68
N LEU A 94 -6.42 -2.35 -4.48
CA LEU A 94 -5.69 -2.78 -3.29
C LEU A 94 -6.28 -4.09 -2.74
N GLY A 95 -5.45 -4.82 -2.00
CA GLY A 95 -5.82 -6.06 -1.33
C GLY A 95 -5.84 -7.30 -2.23
N THR A 96 -5.43 -7.19 -3.49
CA THR A 96 -5.22 -8.35 -4.37
C THR A 96 -3.92 -9.07 -4.04
N LEU A 97 -3.72 -10.24 -4.67
CA LEU A 97 -2.45 -10.96 -4.62
C LEU A 97 -1.31 -10.09 -5.15
N GLU A 98 -1.50 -9.38 -6.27
CA GLU A 98 -0.48 -8.51 -6.84
C GLU A 98 -0.07 -7.38 -5.87
N HIS A 99 -1.05 -6.76 -5.20
CA HIS A 99 -0.77 -5.76 -4.18
C HIS A 99 0.03 -6.34 -3.03
N ARG A 100 -0.39 -7.51 -2.52
CA ARG A 100 0.33 -8.21 -1.46
C ARG A 100 1.77 -8.49 -1.86
N THR A 101 1.99 -9.10 -3.02
CA THR A 101 3.33 -9.54 -3.37
C THR A 101 4.25 -8.36 -3.69
N PHE A 102 3.73 -7.26 -4.25
CA PHE A 102 4.50 -6.03 -4.37
C PHE A 102 4.99 -5.52 -3.01
N LEU A 103 4.12 -5.52 -1.99
CA LEU A 103 4.51 -5.09 -0.65
C LEU A 103 5.46 -6.06 0.06
N GLU A 104 5.35 -7.37 -0.19
CA GLU A 104 6.31 -8.36 0.33
C GLU A 104 7.72 -8.12 -0.24
N VAL A 105 7.81 -7.90 -1.55
CA VAL A 105 9.07 -7.54 -2.22
C VAL A 105 9.61 -6.20 -1.71
N ALA A 106 8.74 -5.19 -1.59
CA ALA A 106 9.14 -3.90 -1.03
C ALA A 106 9.68 -4.03 0.39
N HIS A 107 9.04 -4.86 1.24
CA HIS A 107 9.53 -5.12 2.59
C HIS A 107 10.91 -5.78 2.61
N ALA A 108 11.13 -6.76 1.73
CA ALA A 108 12.39 -7.49 1.64
C ALA A 108 13.55 -6.64 1.08
N HIS A 109 13.24 -5.69 0.19
CA HIS A 109 14.26 -4.94 -0.57
C HIS A 109 14.23 -3.42 -0.34
N GLN A 110 13.55 -2.93 0.69
CA GLN A 110 13.47 -1.50 1.03
C GLN A 110 14.82 -0.80 1.28
N SER A 111 15.90 -1.56 1.51
CA SER A 111 17.26 -1.02 1.65
C SER A 111 17.96 -0.76 0.32
N SER A 112 17.48 -1.38 -0.77
CA SER A 112 18.13 -1.36 -2.09
C SER A 112 17.33 -0.53 -3.10
N PHE A 113 16.02 -0.47 -2.97
CA PHE A 113 15.15 0.23 -3.91
C PHE A 113 14.14 1.10 -3.18
N VAL A 114 13.73 2.18 -3.83
CA VAL A 114 12.55 2.96 -3.45
C VAL A 114 11.35 2.36 -4.15
N PHE A 115 10.25 2.17 -3.43
CA PHE A 115 9.02 1.60 -3.98
C PHE A 115 7.89 2.62 -3.92
N ALA A 116 7.01 2.61 -4.91
CA ALA A 116 5.77 3.38 -4.88
C ALA A 116 4.67 2.66 -5.67
N ILE A 117 3.42 2.89 -5.27
CA ILE A 117 2.24 2.34 -5.96
C ILE A 117 1.27 3.43 -6.37
N THR A 118 0.45 3.17 -7.38
CA THR A 118 -0.76 3.93 -7.68
C THR A 118 -1.91 2.98 -7.98
N THR A 119 -3.14 3.41 -7.73
CA THR A 119 -4.36 2.75 -8.22
C THR A 119 -5.07 3.53 -9.30
N TYR A 120 -4.48 4.65 -9.73
CA TYR A 120 -5.08 5.57 -10.69
C TYR A 120 -4.27 5.58 -11.97
N THR A 121 -4.96 5.39 -13.10
CA THR A 121 -4.35 5.58 -14.44
C THR A 121 -3.83 7.01 -14.62
N ALA A 122 -4.41 8.00 -13.94
CA ALA A 122 -3.87 9.35 -13.88
C ALA A 122 -2.44 9.42 -13.32
N GLY A 123 -2.04 8.45 -12.49
CA GLY A 123 -0.68 8.28 -11.98
C GLY A 123 0.32 7.87 -13.06
N THR A 124 -0.12 7.17 -14.11
CA THR A 124 0.74 6.63 -15.17
C THR A 124 0.91 7.58 -16.36
N LEU A 125 0.22 8.73 -16.39
CA LEU A 125 0.30 9.69 -17.50
C LEU A 125 1.73 10.10 -17.84
N GLY A 126 2.14 9.87 -19.09
CA GLY A 126 3.50 10.15 -19.59
C GLY A 126 4.46 8.97 -19.47
N LEU A 127 3.99 7.80 -19.05
CA LEU A 127 4.69 6.52 -19.20
C LEU A 127 4.25 5.81 -20.48
N PRO A 128 5.11 4.97 -21.08
CA PRO A 128 4.72 4.16 -22.22
C PRO A 128 3.58 3.17 -21.85
N PRO A 129 2.70 2.82 -22.80
CA PRO A 129 1.65 1.84 -22.58
C PRO A 129 2.23 0.44 -22.34
N SER A 130 1.62 -0.33 -21.44
CA SER A 130 2.01 -1.71 -21.17
C SER A 130 1.72 -2.62 -22.38
N PRO A 131 2.67 -3.47 -22.81
CA PRO A 131 2.48 -4.42 -23.91
C PRO A 131 1.49 -5.55 -23.59
N HIS A 132 1.07 -5.74 -22.34
CA HIS A 132 0.20 -6.85 -21.90
C HIS A 132 -1.18 -6.40 -21.40
N SER A 133 -1.80 -5.46 -22.09
CA SER A 133 -3.12 -4.91 -21.73
C SER A 133 -4.30 -5.89 -21.97
N GLY A 134 -4.04 -7.17 -22.25
CA GLY A 134 -5.06 -8.16 -22.62
C GLY A 134 -4.98 -9.54 -21.97
N GLU A 135 -3.95 -9.89 -21.19
CA GLU A 135 -3.80 -11.25 -20.68
C GLU A 135 -3.43 -11.34 -19.20
N LEU A 136 -4.18 -12.20 -18.51
CA LEU A 136 -4.08 -12.50 -17.09
C LEU A 136 -2.72 -13.14 -16.78
N SER A 137 -1.73 -12.39 -16.30
CA SER A 137 -0.54 -12.99 -15.68
C SER A 137 0.15 -12.08 -14.66
N VAL A 138 0.29 -12.63 -13.44
CA VAL A 138 1.53 -12.72 -12.66
C VAL A 138 2.52 -11.55 -12.88
N PHE A 139 2.50 -10.58 -11.96
CA PHE A 139 3.49 -9.50 -11.82
C PHE A 139 3.76 -8.66 -13.07
N SER A 140 2.81 -7.81 -13.41
CA SER A 140 3.11 -6.66 -14.25
C SER A 140 3.70 -5.54 -13.36
N VAL A 141 5.01 -5.59 -13.08
CA VAL A 141 5.78 -4.43 -12.58
C VAL A 141 6.01 -3.52 -13.79
N GLU A 142 4.95 -2.83 -14.22
CA GLU A 142 4.88 -2.29 -15.59
C GLU A 142 5.77 -1.08 -15.84
N ASN A 143 6.42 -0.51 -14.83
CA ASN A 143 7.41 0.54 -15.03
C ASN A 143 8.45 0.48 -13.90
N ILE A 144 9.48 -0.36 -14.06
CA ILE A 144 10.73 -0.14 -13.31
C ILE A 144 11.38 1.08 -13.94
N ILE A 145 11.29 2.22 -13.27
CA ILE A 145 11.95 3.44 -13.71
C ILE A 145 13.29 3.48 -12.99
N CYS A 146 14.31 2.87 -13.60
CA CYS A 146 15.70 3.06 -13.17
C CYS A 146 16.09 4.50 -13.52
N VAL A 147 16.02 5.40 -12.53
CA VAL A 147 16.43 6.79 -12.72
C VAL A 147 17.93 6.90 -12.44
N HIS A 148 18.77 6.47 -13.39
CA HIS A 148 20.20 6.80 -13.38
C HIS A 148 20.43 8.31 -13.45
#